data_AF-A0AAD2SM76-F1
#
_entry.id   AF-A0AAD2SM76-F1
#
_cell.length_a   1.000
_cell.length_b   1.000
_cell.length_c   1.000
_cell.angle_alpha   90.00
_cell.angle_beta   90.00
_cell.angle_gamma   90.00
#
_symmetry.space_group_name_H-M   'P 1'
#
loop_
_entity.id
_entity.type
_entity.pdbx_description
1 polymer ?
#
loop_
_entity_poly.entity_id
_entity_poly.type
_entity_poly.pdbx_seq_one_letter_code
_entity_poly.pdbx_strand_id
1 'polypeptide(L)'
;MNQTHSVPEIYNPDVPYPVKCEIVTQLCRALAAHKNMTPDDLRKYLLDKLHVDFENLDDNPVGMLLLYEYLYSQRPPACAEVKENLH
;
A
#
# COMPACT_ATOMS: atom_id res chain seq x y z
N MET A 1 -24.60 4.04 10.37
CA MET A 1 -23.60 3.41 9.48
C MET A 1 -22.41 3.03 10.37
N ASN A 2 -22.03 1.76 10.40
CA ASN A 2 -21.05 1.25 11.38
C ASN A 2 -19.70 1.93 11.18
N GLN A 3 -19.33 2.74 12.17
CA GLN A 3 -18.04 3.40 12.33
C GLN A 3 -16.97 2.38 12.72
N THR A 4 -16.67 1.46 11.81
CA THR A 4 -15.43 0.69 11.91
C THR A 4 -14.35 1.59 11.34
N HIS A 5 -13.38 2.02 12.14
CA HIS A 5 -12.08 2.36 11.58
C HIS A 5 -11.69 1.15 10.73
N SER A 6 -11.77 1.27 9.41
CA SER A 6 -11.59 0.14 8.52
C SER A 6 -10.18 -0.36 8.72
N VAL A 7 -10.02 -1.42 9.51
CA VAL A 7 -8.78 -2.18 9.58
C VAL A 7 -8.43 -2.47 8.12
N PRO A 8 -7.29 -1.98 7.61
CA PRO A 8 -6.94 -2.18 6.21
C PRO A 8 -7.07 -3.65 5.85
N GLU A 9 -7.65 -3.97 4.68
CA GLU A 9 -7.98 -5.34 4.29
C GLU A 9 -6.77 -6.29 4.34
N ILE A 10 -5.57 -5.74 4.18
CA ILE A 10 -4.30 -6.45 4.33
C ILE A 10 -4.11 -7.10 5.73
N TYR A 11 -4.76 -6.59 6.77
CA TYR A 11 -4.72 -7.13 8.14
C TYR A 11 -5.89 -8.08 8.45
N ASN A 12 -6.89 -8.17 7.56
CA ASN A 12 -8.01 -9.09 7.76
C ASN A 12 -7.52 -10.55 7.57
N PRO A 13 -7.61 -11.43 8.58
CA PRO A 13 -7.19 -12.83 8.45
C PRO A 13 -8.05 -13.63 7.44
N ASP A 14 -9.29 -13.20 7.18
CA ASP A 14 -10.21 -13.87 6.25
C ASP A 14 -9.88 -13.57 4.78
N VAL A 15 -9.04 -12.56 4.52
CA VAL A 15 -8.59 -12.22 3.16
C VAL A 15 -7.39 -13.12 2.79
N PRO A 16 -7.45 -13.86 1.68
CA PRO A 16 -6.33 -14.69 1.24
C PRO A 16 -5.08 -13.84 0.98
N TYR A 17 -3.90 -14.37 1.34
CA TYR A 17 -2.63 -13.66 1.17
C TYR A 17 -2.35 -13.15 -0.26
N PRO A 18 -2.64 -13.91 -1.34
CA PRO A 18 -2.49 -13.39 -2.70
C PRO A 18 -3.35 -12.16 -2.99
N VAL A 19 -4.57 -12.09 -2.43
CA VAL A 19 -5.45 -10.92 -2.56
C VAL A 19 -4.85 -9.71 -1.83
N LYS A 20 -4.22 -9.93 -0.67
CA LYS A 20 -3.48 -8.86 0.03
C LYS A 20 -2.32 -8.33 -0.79
N CYS A 21 -1.56 -9.22 -1.42
CA CYS A 21 -0.48 -8.84 -2.33
C CYS A 21 -1.00 -8.00 -3.50
N GLU A 22 -2.12 -8.42 -4.11
CA GLU A 22 -2.75 -7.68 -5.20
C GLU A 22 -3.18 -6.26 -4.78
N ILE A 23 -3.80 -6.11 -3.61
CA ILE A 23 -4.15 -4.81 -3.05
C ILE A 23 -2.92 -3.91 -2.94
N VAL A 24 -1.82 -4.42 -2.38
CA VAL A 24 -0.58 -3.66 -2.23
C VAL A 24 0.03 -3.30 -3.58
N THR A 25 0.02 -4.21 -4.55
CA THR A 25 0.47 -3.96 -5.93
C THR A 25 -0.34 -2.85 -6.60
N GLN A 26 -1.66 -2.85 -6.43
CA GLN A 26 -2.53 -1.78 -6.95
C GLN A 26 -2.21 -0.42 -6.30
N LEU A 27 -1.94 -0.40 -4.99
CA LEU A 27 -1.53 0.82 -4.29
C LEU A 27 -0.16 1.34 -4.78
N CYS A 28 0.79 0.46 -5.08
CA CYS A 28 2.06 0.85 -5.70
C CYS A 28 1.82 1.51 -7.06
N ARG A 29 0.97 0.94 -7.92
CA ARG A 29 0.64 1.54 -9.22
C ARG A 29 -0.02 2.92 -9.07
N ALA A 30 -0.91 3.07 -8.09
CA ALA A 30 -1.51 4.37 -7.77
C ALA A 30 -0.46 5.39 -7.28
N LEU A 31 0.51 4.96 -6.46
CA LEU A 31 1.62 5.80 -6.01
C LEU A 31 2.52 6.22 -7.18
N ALA A 32 2.80 5.32 -8.12
CA ALA A 32 3.59 5.63 -9.31
C ALA A 32 2.91 6.75 -10.12
N ALA A 33 1.61 6.60 -10.39
CA ALA A 33 0.81 7.62 -11.05
C ALA A 33 0.82 8.95 -10.29
N HIS A 34 0.65 8.92 -8.96
CA HIS A 34 0.68 10.13 -8.12
C HIS A 34 2.04 10.86 -8.18
N LYS A 35 3.15 10.10 -8.28
CA LYS A 35 4.50 10.65 -8.37
C LYS A 35 4.92 11.00 -9.80
N ASN A 36 4.03 10.85 -10.79
CA ASN A 36 4.36 10.97 -12.23
C ASN A 36 5.53 10.07 -12.66
N MET A 37 5.58 8.86 -12.12
CA MET A 37 6.58 7.84 -12.43
C MET A 37 5.94 6.65 -13.14
N THR A 38 6.71 5.94 -13.97
CA THR A 38 6.24 4.64 -14.49
C THR A 38 6.26 3.59 -13.37
N PRO A 39 5.44 2.52 -13.48
CA PRO A 39 5.50 1.41 -12.53
C PRO A 39 6.90 0.80 -12.41
N ASP A 40 7.65 0.69 -13.50
CA ASP A 40 9.01 0.16 -13.53
C ASP A 40 9.99 1.06 -12.77
N ASP A 41 9.87 2.38 -12.92
CA ASP A 41 10.70 3.32 -12.16
C ASP A 41 10.41 3.25 -10.67
N LEU A 42 9.13 3.12 -10.30
CA LEU A 42 8.76 2.91 -8.90
C LEU A 42 9.29 1.57 -8.38
N ARG A 43 9.24 0.51 -9.18
CA ARG A 43 9.75 -0.83 -8.81
C ARG A 43 11.24 -0.76 -8.51
N LYS A 44 12.04 -0.13 -9.38
CA LYS A 44 13.48 0.09 -9.16
C LYS A 44 13.73 0.93 -7.91
N TYR A 45 12.96 2.00 -7.71
CA TYR A 45 13.07 2.85 -6.53
C TYR A 45 12.81 2.09 -5.22
N LEU A 46 11.77 1.24 -5.19
CA LEU A 46 11.41 0.45 -4.01
C LEU A 46 12.41 -0.68 -3.76
N LEU A 47 12.94 -1.29 -4.82
CA LEU A 47 14.02 -2.26 -4.73
C LEU A 47 15.29 -1.65 -4.11
N ASP A 48 15.70 -0.46 -4.56
CA ASP A 48 16.88 0.23 -4.01
C ASP A 48 16.67 0.68 -2.55
N LYS A 49 15.48 1.23 -2.26
CA LYS A 49 15.21 1.84 -0.95
C LYS A 49 14.81 0.84 0.14
N LEU A 50 13.93 -0.10 -0.22
CA LEU A 50 13.28 -1.01 0.74
C LEU A 50 13.71 -2.46 0.53
N HIS A 51 14.40 -2.78 -0.58
CA HIS A 51 14.71 -4.16 -0.97
C HIS A 51 13.45 -5.02 -1.14
N VAL A 52 12.35 -4.39 -1.57
CA VAL A 52 11.06 -5.06 -1.81
C VAL A 52 10.66 -4.91 -3.27
N ASP A 53 10.31 -6.04 -3.87
CA ASP A 53 9.73 -6.11 -5.21
C ASP A 53 8.21 -6.25 -5.12
N PHE A 54 7.47 -5.20 -5.47
CA PHE A 54 6.00 -5.23 -5.37
C PHE A 54 5.35 -6.12 -6.44
N GLU A 55 6.07 -6.55 -7.49
CA GLU A 55 5.55 -7.52 -8.45
C GLU A 55 5.79 -8.97 -8.02
N ASN A 56 6.55 -9.19 -6.94
CA ASN A 56 6.88 -10.51 -6.42
C ASN A 56 6.75 -10.55 -4.88
N LEU A 57 5.52 -10.33 -4.39
CA LEU A 57 5.20 -10.30 -2.96
C LEU A 57 4.78 -11.65 -2.39
N ASP A 58 4.43 -12.63 -3.23
CA ASP A 58 3.83 -13.90 -2.82
C ASP A 58 4.72 -14.71 -1.87
N ASP A 59 6.04 -14.60 -2.02
CA ASP A 59 7.02 -15.27 -1.15
C ASP A 59 7.64 -14.33 -0.09
N ASN A 60 7.11 -13.12 0.07
CA ASN A 60 7.69 -12.08 0.94
C ASN A 60 6.65 -11.35 1.82
N PRO A 61 6.11 -12.03 2.86
CA PRO A 61 5.10 -11.44 3.77
C PRO A 61 5.60 -10.25 4.57
N VAL A 62 6.88 -10.24 4.94
CA VAL A 62 7.49 -9.10 5.64
C VAL A 62 7.61 -7.90 4.70
N GLY A 63 8.03 -8.14 3.45
CA GLY A 63 8.10 -7.12 2.42
C GLY A 63 6.75 -6.49 2.10
N MET A 64 5.68 -7.30 2.04
CA MET A 64 4.32 -6.80 1.82
C MET A 64 3.88 -5.82 2.92
N LEU A 65 4.12 -6.16 4.19
CA LEU A 65 3.77 -5.28 5.32
C LEU A 65 4.61 -4.00 5.34
N LEU A 66 5.93 -4.13 5.17
CA LEU A 66 6.84 -2.98 5.09
C LEU A 66 6.44 -2.02 3.96
N LEU A 67 6.07 -2.58 2.80
CA LEU A 67 5.65 -1.82 1.65
C LEU A 67 4.34 -1.08 1.91
N TYR A 68 3.37 -1.72 2.57
CA TYR A 68 2.14 -1.06 2.98
C TYR A 68 2.40 0.12 3.93
N GLU A 69 3.23 -0.06 4.95
CA GLU A 69 3.58 1.01 5.89
C GLU A 69 4.26 2.18 5.16
N TYR A 70 5.16 1.87 4.23
CA TYR A 70 5.76 2.87 3.36
C TYR A 70 4.69 3.61 2.56
N LEU A 71 3.82 2.90 1.83
CA LEU A 71 2.73 3.50 1.06
C LEU A 71 1.85 4.41 1.91
N TYR A 72 1.50 3.97 3.13
CA TYR A 72 0.73 4.75 4.09
C TYR A 72 1.43 6.05 4.49
N SER A 73 2.76 6.05 4.65
CA SER A 73 3.55 7.24 4.92
C SER A 73 3.61 8.22 3.73
N GLN A 74 3.38 7.73 2.52
CA GLN A 74 3.43 8.51 1.28
C GLN A 74 2.07 9.06 0.85
N ARG A 75 1.00 8.85 1.63
CA ARG A 75 -0.34 9.28 1.27
C ARG A 75 -0.43 10.80 1.07
N PRO A 76 -1.19 11.29 0.07
CA PRO A 76 -1.47 12.71 -0.07
C PRO A 76 -2.15 13.27 1.20
N PRO A 77 -1.94 14.56 1.53
CA PRO A 77 -2.61 15.22 2.65
C PRO A 77 -4.15 15.12 2.59
N ALA A 78 -4.73 15.16 1.38
CA ALA A 78 -6.17 14.97 1.18
C ALA A 78 -6.70 13.61 1.68
N CYS A 79 -5.84 12.58 1.71
CA CYS A 79 -6.18 11.27 2.30
C CYS A 79 -6.05 11.25 3.83
N ALA A 80 -5.42 12.26 4.44
CA ALA A 80 -5.34 12.44 5.89
C ALA A 80 -6.51 13.25 6.46
N GLU A 81 -7.06 14.20 5.68
CA GLU A 81 -8.17 15.10 6.09
C GLU A 81 -9.51 14.39 6.33
N VAL A 82 -9.67 13.13 5.91
CA VAL A 82 -10.84 12.30 6.28
C VAL A 82 -10.94 12.09 7.81
N LYS A 83 -9.93 12.49 8.59
CA LYS A 83 -9.94 12.45 10.05
C LYS A 83 -10.61 13.66 10.74
N GLU A 84 -10.80 14.82 10.09
CA GLU A 84 -11.18 16.06 10.79
C GLU A 84 -12.64 16.50 10.64
N ASN A 85 -13.44 15.92 9.74
CA ASN A 85 -14.87 16.25 9.61
C ASN A 85 -15.77 15.33 10.47
N LEU A 86 -15.46 15.23 11.76
CA LEU A 86 -16.28 14.58 12.79
C LEU A 86 -16.42 15.54 13.99
N HIS A 87 -17.09 16.67 13.77
CA HIS A 87 -17.69 17.49 14.83
C HIS A 87 -19.21 17.51 14.65
#